data_AF-A0A0C7QSN6-F1
#
_entry.id   AF-A0A0C7QSN6-F1
#
_cell.length_a   1.000
_cell.length_b   1.000
_cell.length_c   1.000
_cell.angle_alpha   90.00
_cell.angle_beta   90.00
_cell.angle_gamma   90.00
#
_symmetry.space_group_name_H-M   'P 1'
#
loop_
_entity.id
_entity.type
_entity.pdbx_description
1 polymer ?
#
loop_
_entity_poly.entity_id
_entity_poly.type
_entity_poly.pdbx_seq_one_letter_code
_entity_poly.pdbx_strand_id
1 'polypeptide(L)'
;MIYIDAKSKYLINVKNINIKHKFNKLVTKSINVTEDQVKECREYARKCVEESNDYKRLVPESIKDENLQKEIGEQMIFAQKIGECGVLNYFKYRGIKSEVFKNKKIEVKTSIDKDIHSRIIVDKKEFESKNKANFYIGVHLNLEVEDKKHPIKKYLVKDIYDIKRVQVYGYIENRFLDNLKYETITQKDGKKEYKFYTKKASNYDKKDKYAKIGTECKWYYLDRMMDIENLVMKIKK
;
A
#
# COMPACT_ATOMS: atom_id res chain seq x y z
N MET A 1 -16.78 -2.83 6.63
CA MET A 1 -15.35 -2.85 6.98
C MET A 1 -15.26 -2.48 8.45
N ILE A 2 -14.68 -3.33 9.28
CA ILE A 2 -14.51 -3.09 10.73
C ILE A 2 -13.19 -2.34 10.88
N TYR A 3 -13.18 -1.12 11.40
CA TYR A 3 -11.94 -0.37 11.64
C TYR A 3 -11.40 -0.66 13.04
N ILE A 4 -10.09 -0.83 13.17
CA ILE A 4 -9.40 -1.09 14.45
C ILE A 4 -8.70 0.21 14.87
N ASP A 5 -9.43 1.05 15.60
CA ASP A 5 -8.97 2.38 16.00
C ASP A 5 -8.16 2.34 17.30
N ALA A 6 -7.05 3.08 17.38
CA ALA A 6 -6.37 3.29 18.66
C ALA A 6 -7.31 3.96 19.67
N LYS A 7 -7.31 3.52 20.94
CA LYS A 7 -8.21 4.04 21.99
C LYS A 7 -8.15 5.57 22.14
N SER A 8 -6.96 6.16 22.00
CA SER A 8 -6.75 7.60 22.15
C SER A 8 -5.68 8.13 21.21
N LYS A 9 -5.81 9.40 20.79
CA LYS A 9 -4.79 10.10 20.00
C LYS A 9 -3.46 10.28 20.77
N TYR A 10 -3.52 10.29 22.10
CA TYR A 10 -2.33 10.47 22.95
C TYR A 10 -1.41 9.25 22.97
N LEU A 11 -1.92 8.09 22.52
CA LEU A 11 -1.13 6.86 22.34
C LEU A 11 -0.41 6.84 20.98
N ILE A 12 -0.61 7.86 20.14
CA ILE A 12 -0.11 7.90 18.77
C ILE A 12 1.10 8.82 18.69
N ASN A 13 2.21 8.24 18.24
CA ASN A 13 3.48 8.88 17.98
C ASN A 13 3.79 8.84 16.47
N VAL A 14 3.88 10.02 15.87
CA VAL A 14 4.22 10.21 14.46
C VAL A 14 5.63 10.81 14.35
N LYS A 15 6.47 10.21 13.50
CA LYS A 15 7.81 10.70 13.16
C LYS A 15 7.90 10.92 11.66
N ASN A 16 8.48 12.04 11.24
CA ASN A 16 8.79 12.28 9.84
C ASN A 16 10.07 11.53 9.47
N ILE A 17 10.05 10.78 8.37
CA ILE A 17 11.20 10.07 7.83
C ILE A 17 11.44 10.59 6.41
N ASN A 18 12.61 11.19 6.19
CA ASN A 18 13.05 11.59 4.86
C ASN A 18 13.58 10.38 4.12
N ILE A 19 13.03 10.07 2.95
CA ILE A 19 13.55 9.03 2.08
C ILE A 19 14.05 9.64 0.77
N LYS A 20 15.13 9.07 0.24
CA LYS A 20 15.66 9.43 -1.07
C LYS A 20 14.80 8.75 -2.13
N HIS A 21 13.96 9.54 -2.81
CA HIS A 21 13.27 9.11 -4.01
C HIS A 21 14.09 9.47 -5.26
N LYS A 22 13.94 8.70 -6.35
CA LYS A 22 14.77 8.82 -7.57
C LYS A 22 14.88 10.24 -8.13
N PHE A 23 13.87 11.09 -7.92
CA PHE A 23 13.84 12.47 -8.41
C PHE A 23 13.61 13.56 -7.35
N ASN A 24 13.33 13.21 -6.08
CA ASN A 24 13.04 14.20 -5.02
C ASN A 24 13.22 13.60 -3.61
N LYS A 25 13.33 14.44 -2.58
CA LYS A 25 13.17 14.01 -1.17
C LYS A 25 11.67 13.86 -0.89
N LEU A 26 11.24 12.71 -0.38
CA LEU A 26 9.86 12.48 0.09
C LEU A 26 9.85 12.40 1.62
N VAL A 27 8.93 13.12 2.26
CA VAL A 27 8.72 13.05 3.71
C VAL A 27 7.61 12.05 3.99
N THR A 28 7.99 10.89 4.49
CA THR A 28 7.05 9.83 4.90
C THR A 28 6.75 9.93 6.39
N LYS A 29 5.67 9.28 6.84
CA LYS A 29 5.25 9.31 8.24
C LYS A 29 5.44 7.92 8.84
N SER A 30 6.37 7.76 9.77
CA SER A 30 6.46 6.57 10.60
C SER A 30 5.51 6.73 11.78
N ILE A 31 4.54 5.84 11.92
CA ILE A 31 3.47 5.92 12.93
C ILE A 31 3.52 4.64 13.75
N ASN A 32 3.41 4.74 15.06
CA ASN A 32 3.29 3.55 15.89
C ASN A 32 1.90 2.90 15.76
N VAL A 33 1.86 1.60 16.01
CA VAL A 33 0.65 0.82 16.26
C VAL A 33 0.68 0.37 17.72
N THR A 34 -0.48 0.29 18.37
CA THR A 34 -0.55 -0.17 19.76
C THR A 34 -0.58 -1.70 19.83
N GLU A 35 -0.19 -2.26 20.97
CA GLU A 35 -0.26 -3.70 21.22
C GLU A 35 -1.69 -4.24 21.07
N ASP A 36 -2.69 -3.48 21.55
CA ASP A 36 -4.11 -3.79 21.35
C ASP A 36 -4.46 -3.91 19.86
N GLN A 37 -4.01 -2.96 19.02
CA GLN A 37 -4.28 -3.01 17.57
C GLN A 37 -3.61 -4.22 16.92
N VAL A 38 -2.37 -4.55 17.32
CA VAL A 38 -1.66 -5.73 16.83
C VAL A 38 -2.44 -7.00 17.18
N LYS A 39 -2.89 -7.13 18.44
CA LYS A 39 -3.69 -8.27 18.90
C LYS A 39 -5.00 -8.39 18.13
N GLU A 40 -5.76 -7.31 18.00
CA GLU A 40 -7.02 -7.30 17.25
C GLU A 40 -6.83 -7.60 15.76
N CYS A 41 -5.76 -7.11 15.14
CA CYS A 41 -5.43 -7.43 13.75
C CYS A 41 -5.12 -8.91 13.56
N ARG A 42 -4.41 -9.52 14.53
CA ARG A 42 -4.10 -10.96 14.51
C ARG A 42 -5.35 -11.80 14.65
N GLU A 43 -6.21 -11.46 15.61
CA GLU A 43 -7.50 -12.16 15.80
C GLU A 43 -8.40 -12.02 14.56
N TYR A 44 -8.43 -10.83 13.94
CA TYR A 44 -9.16 -10.60 12.70
C TYR A 44 -8.64 -11.49 11.57
N ALA A 45 -7.32 -11.53 11.36
CA ALA A 45 -6.71 -12.33 10.30
C ALA A 45 -6.97 -13.82 10.48
N ARG A 46 -6.84 -14.32 11.72
CA ARG A 46 -7.13 -15.72 12.06
C ARG A 46 -8.57 -16.09 11.72
N LYS A 47 -9.54 -15.28 12.15
CA LYS A 47 -10.96 -15.50 11.82
C LYS A 47 -11.20 -15.53 10.31
N CYS A 48 -10.58 -14.63 9.55
CA CYS A 48 -10.76 -14.60 8.10
C CYS A 48 -10.29 -15.88 7.39
N VAL A 49 -9.21 -16.53 7.85
CA VAL A 49 -8.72 -17.77 7.26
C VAL A 49 -9.45 -19.02 7.76
N GLU A 50 -10.05 -18.94 8.95
CA GLU A 50 -10.87 -20.01 9.54
C GLU A 50 -12.30 -20.02 8.95
N GLU A 51 -12.89 -18.86 8.70
CA GLU A 51 -14.31 -18.70 8.34
C GLU A 51 -14.56 -18.61 6.83
N SER A 52 -13.55 -18.28 6.01
CA SER A 52 -13.71 -18.10 4.57
C SER A 52 -12.54 -18.66 3.77
N ASN A 53 -12.78 -19.02 2.51
CA ASN A 53 -11.75 -19.38 1.54
C ASN A 53 -11.22 -18.17 0.72
N ASP A 54 -11.73 -16.95 0.97
CA ASP A 54 -11.34 -15.76 0.21
C ASP A 54 -9.85 -15.44 0.31
N TYR A 55 -9.19 -15.83 1.42
CA TYR A 55 -7.75 -15.65 1.61
C TYR A 55 -6.93 -16.34 0.51
N LYS A 56 -7.45 -17.41 -0.12
CA LYS A 56 -6.74 -18.12 -1.20
C LYS A 56 -6.40 -17.23 -2.38
N ARG A 57 -7.13 -16.12 -2.60
CA ARG A 57 -6.83 -15.11 -3.63
C ARG A 57 -5.57 -14.30 -3.32
N LEU A 58 -5.13 -14.31 -2.07
CA LEU A 58 -3.91 -13.64 -1.61
C LEU A 58 -2.69 -14.57 -1.62
N VAL A 59 -2.90 -15.87 -1.83
CA VAL A 59 -1.85 -16.89 -1.80
C VAL A 59 -1.39 -17.20 -3.24
N PRO A 60 -0.07 -17.31 -3.48
CA PRO A 60 0.44 -17.74 -4.79
C PRO A 60 -0.06 -19.12 -5.19
N GLU A 61 -0.52 -19.27 -6.44
CA GLU A 61 -1.07 -20.53 -6.97
C GLU A 61 -0.10 -21.72 -6.92
N SER A 62 1.20 -21.45 -6.80
CA SER A 62 2.26 -22.44 -6.63
C SER A 62 2.22 -23.16 -5.28
N ILE A 63 1.60 -22.57 -4.26
CA ILE A 63 1.49 -23.16 -2.93
C ILE A 63 0.28 -24.08 -2.89
N LYS A 64 0.51 -25.38 -2.74
CA LYS A 64 -0.55 -26.40 -2.73
C LYS A 64 -0.95 -26.88 -1.33
N ASP A 65 -0.03 -26.79 -0.37
CA ASP A 65 -0.27 -27.20 1.01
C ASP A 65 -1.27 -26.25 1.71
N GLU A 66 -2.38 -26.78 2.22
CA GLU A 66 -3.48 -25.97 2.78
C GLU A 66 -3.08 -25.24 4.06
N ASN A 67 -2.28 -25.86 4.93
CA ASN A 67 -1.84 -25.24 6.17
C ASN A 67 -0.95 -24.03 5.88
N LEU A 68 -0.02 -24.19 4.95
CA LEU A 68 0.83 -23.13 4.46
C LEU A 68 0.04 -22.04 3.71
N GLN A 69 -1.00 -22.40 2.95
CA GLN A 69 -1.91 -21.42 2.36
C GLN A 69 -2.59 -20.57 3.43
N LYS A 70 -3.08 -21.19 4.51
CA LYS A 70 -3.70 -20.48 5.64
C LYS A 70 -2.70 -19.57 6.35
N GLU A 71 -1.49 -20.06 6.60
CA GLU A 71 -0.42 -19.27 7.23
C GLU A 71 -0.07 -18.02 6.40
N ILE A 72 0.21 -18.18 5.11
CA ILE A 72 0.49 -17.06 4.20
C ILE A 72 -0.72 -16.11 4.13
N GLY A 73 -1.92 -16.66 4.00
CA GLY A 73 -3.17 -15.88 3.96
C GLY A 73 -3.37 -15.03 5.22
N GLU A 74 -3.14 -15.61 6.40
CA GLU A 74 -3.23 -14.93 7.68
C GLU A 74 -2.22 -13.78 7.75
N GLN A 75 -0.95 -14.03 7.38
CA GLN A 75 0.08 -13.00 7.36
C GLN A 75 -0.27 -11.85 6.41
N MET A 76 -0.83 -12.13 5.22
CA MET A 76 -1.23 -11.09 4.27
C MET A 76 -2.41 -10.26 4.78
N ILE A 77 -3.41 -10.90 5.37
CA ILE A 77 -4.58 -10.21 5.94
C ILE A 77 -4.16 -9.36 7.14
N PHE A 78 -3.32 -9.91 8.01
CA PHE A 78 -2.74 -9.19 9.14
C PHE A 78 -1.96 -7.96 8.66
N ALA A 79 -1.05 -8.14 7.69
CA ALA A 79 -0.25 -7.05 7.13
C ALA A 79 -1.12 -5.92 6.57
N GLN A 80 -2.16 -6.28 5.81
CA GLN A 80 -3.08 -5.30 5.26
C GLN A 80 -3.83 -4.55 6.37
N LYS A 81 -4.24 -5.26 7.43
CA LYS A 81 -4.96 -4.67 8.56
C LYS A 81 -4.10 -3.75 9.40
N ILE A 82 -2.85 -4.14 9.67
CA ILE A 82 -1.93 -3.31 10.45
C ILE A 82 -1.51 -2.06 9.67
N GLY A 83 -1.39 -2.16 8.34
CA GLY A 83 -1.18 -1.00 7.48
C GLY A 83 -2.35 0.00 7.56
N GLU A 84 -3.59 -0.50 7.56
CA GLU A 84 -4.79 0.33 7.77
C GLU A 84 -4.77 1.03 9.13
N CYS A 85 -4.44 0.31 10.21
CA CYS A 85 -4.30 0.88 11.56
C CYS A 85 -3.32 2.05 11.60
N GLY A 86 -2.19 1.97 10.89
CA GLY A 86 -1.25 3.09 10.85
C GLY A 86 -1.80 4.33 10.16
N VAL A 87 -2.56 4.18 9.07
CA VAL A 87 -3.20 5.31 8.40
C VAL A 87 -4.31 5.90 9.27
N LEU A 88 -5.14 5.06 9.90
CA LEU A 88 -6.16 5.49 10.86
C LEU A 88 -5.53 6.25 12.03
N ASN A 89 -4.43 5.74 12.58
CA ASN A 89 -3.70 6.40 13.66
C ASN A 89 -3.19 7.77 13.21
N TYR A 90 -2.62 7.87 12.00
CA TYR A 90 -2.19 9.14 11.45
C TYR A 90 -3.37 10.13 11.27
N PHE A 91 -4.50 9.66 10.76
CA PHE A 91 -5.68 10.50 10.57
C PHE A 91 -6.24 10.97 11.91
N LYS A 92 -6.32 10.08 12.90
CA LYS A 92 -6.73 10.38 14.27
C LYS A 92 -5.78 11.38 14.93
N TYR A 93 -4.46 11.22 14.76
CA TYR A 93 -3.46 12.20 15.19
C TYR A 93 -3.72 13.59 14.58
N ARG A 94 -4.19 13.63 13.32
CA ARG A 94 -4.61 14.87 12.64
C ARG A 94 -6.04 15.32 12.95
N GLY A 95 -6.75 14.65 13.85
CA GLY A 95 -8.13 15.00 14.22
C GLY A 95 -9.17 14.64 13.15
N ILE A 96 -8.87 13.66 12.29
CA ILE A 96 -9.78 13.13 11.28
C ILE A 96 -10.36 11.81 11.81
N LYS A 97 -11.68 11.65 11.71
CA LYS A 97 -12.38 10.44 12.14
C LYS A 97 -12.33 9.32 11.08
N SER A 98 -12.47 8.07 11.51
CA SER A 98 -12.32 6.89 10.63
C SER A 98 -13.42 6.77 9.57
N GLU A 99 -14.61 7.35 9.76
CA GLU A 99 -15.70 7.32 8.77
C GLU A 99 -15.31 8.00 7.45
N VAL A 100 -14.31 8.89 7.48
CA VAL A 100 -13.76 9.53 6.29
C VAL A 100 -13.22 8.52 5.28
N PHE A 101 -12.68 7.38 5.72
CA PHE A 101 -12.19 6.35 4.80
C PHE A 101 -13.30 5.85 3.89
N LYS A 102 -14.48 5.57 4.48
CA LYS A 102 -15.65 5.14 3.72
C LYS A 102 -16.18 6.29 2.85
N ASN A 103 -16.38 7.47 3.43
CA ASN A 103 -17.01 8.60 2.75
C ASN A 103 -16.18 9.11 1.57
N LYS A 104 -14.85 9.13 1.72
CA LYS A 104 -13.93 9.56 0.66
C LYS A 104 -13.45 8.39 -0.21
N LYS A 105 -13.92 7.16 0.03
CA LYS A 105 -13.47 5.93 -0.66
C LYS A 105 -11.94 5.84 -0.69
N ILE A 106 -11.33 5.82 0.50
CA ILE A 106 -9.89 5.68 0.69
C ILE A 106 -9.57 4.20 0.85
N GLU A 107 -8.64 3.72 0.04
CA GLU A 107 -8.07 2.38 0.19
C GLU A 107 -6.61 2.45 0.62
N VAL A 108 -6.23 1.54 1.51
CA VAL A 108 -4.84 1.38 1.96
C VAL A 108 -4.21 0.24 1.19
N LYS A 109 -2.97 0.40 0.74
CA LYS A 109 -2.19 -0.63 0.06
C LYS A 109 -0.91 -0.85 0.82
N THR A 110 -0.80 -2.03 1.41
CA THR A 110 0.31 -2.37 2.30
C THR A 110 1.33 -3.24 1.58
N SER A 111 2.60 -2.86 1.67
CA SER A 111 3.74 -3.66 1.24
C SER A 111 4.55 -4.12 2.45
N ILE A 112 4.96 -5.38 2.42
CA ILE A 112 5.68 -6.02 3.51
C ILE A 112 7.19 -5.92 3.29
N ASP A 113 7.64 -6.20 2.06
CA ASP A 113 9.06 -6.33 1.71
C ASP A 113 9.79 -4.98 1.76
N LYS A 114 10.95 -4.99 2.45
CA LYS A 114 11.92 -3.90 2.47
C LYS A 114 12.36 -3.48 1.07
N ASP A 115 12.49 -4.40 0.10
CA ASP A 115 13.10 -4.12 -1.22
C ASP A 115 12.17 -3.42 -2.21
N ILE A 116 10.86 -3.45 -1.97
CA ILE A 116 9.88 -2.69 -2.75
C ILE A 116 9.95 -1.25 -2.26
N HIS A 117 11.09 -0.60 -2.44
CA HIS A 117 11.53 0.59 -1.69
C HIS A 117 10.72 1.86 -1.87
N SER A 118 9.65 1.84 -2.66
CA SER A 118 8.73 2.97 -2.72
C SER A 118 7.43 2.67 -3.42
N ARG A 119 6.97 1.42 -3.63
CA ARG A 119 5.86 1.16 -4.57
C ARG A 119 4.50 0.82 -3.92
N ILE A 120 3.46 1.60 -4.28
CA ILE A 120 2.05 1.20 -4.19
C ILE A 120 1.77 0.23 -5.32
N ILE A 121 1.22 -0.91 -4.95
CA ILE A 121 0.66 -1.88 -5.87
C ILE A 121 -0.86 -1.77 -5.75
N VAL A 122 -1.52 -1.48 -6.86
CA VAL A 122 -2.99 -1.51 -6.98
C VAL A 122 -3.32 -2.44 -8.13
N ASP A 123 -4.22 -3.40 -7.92
CA ASP A 123 -4.65 -4.29 -8.99
C ASP A 123 -5.41 -3.49 -10.05
N LYS A 124 -5.14 -3.80 -11.32
CA LYS A 124 -5.86 -3.28 -12.48
C LYS A 124 -7.38 -3.38 -12.30
N LYS A 125 -7.87 -4.51 -11.78
CA LYS A 125 -9.31 -4.75 -11.58
C LYS A 125 -9.95 -3.70 -10.68
N GLU A 126 -9.20 -3.13 -9.74
CA GLU A 126 -9.72 -2.10 -8.83
C GLU A 126 -9.96 -0.76 -9.54
N PHE A 127 -9.18 -0.46 -10.58
CA PHE A 127 -9.37 0.76 -11.37
C PHE A 127 -10.48 0.63 -12.41
N GLU A 128 -10.65 -0.58 -12.96
CA GLU A 128 -11.72 -0.91 -13.91
C GLU A 128 -13.06 -1.12 -13.20
N SER A 129 -13.05 -1.31 -11.88
CA SER A 129 -14.25 -1.45 -11.07
C SER A 129 -15.12 -0.18 -11.12
N LYS A 130 -16.43 -0.37 -11.27
CA LYS A 130 -17.43 0.72 -11.12
C LYS A 130 -17.40 1.35 -9.72
N ASN A 131 -16.90 0.62 -8.71
CA ASN A 131 -16.78 1.09 -7.33
C ASN A 131 -15.32 1.33 -6.92
N LYS A 132 -14.53 1.93 -7.82
CA LYS A 132 -13.13 2.30 -7.59
C LYS A 132 -12.96 3.29 -6.44
N ALA A 133 -11.84 3.18 -5.72
CA ALA A 133 -11.46 4.13 -4.68
C ALA A 133 -11.17 5.52 -5.28
N ASN A 134 -11.31 6.58 -4.50
CA ASN A 134 -10.86 7.92 -4.94
C ASN A 134 -9.39 8.15 -4.60
N PHE A 135 -8.93 7.55 -3.50
CA PHE A 135 -7.57 7.71 -2.99
C PHE A 135 -6.99 6.34 -2.62
N TYR A 136 -5.74 6.12 -2.99
CA TYR A 136 -4.97 4.96 -2.55
C TYR A 136 -3.78 5.45 -1.72
N ILE A 137 -3.66 4.96 -0.48
CA ILE A 137 -2.58 5.30 0.44
C ILE A 137 -1.59 4.15 0.50
N GLY A 138 -0.31 4.43 0.30
CA GLY A 138 0.74 3.42 0.36
C GLY A 138 1.36 3.35 1.74
N VAL A 139 1.45 2.13 2.28
CA VAL A 139 2.02 1.84 3.60
C VAL A 139 3.04 0.73 3.48
N HIS A 140 4.18 0.90 4.14
CA HIS A 140 5.21 -0.13 4.20
C HIS A 140 5.41 -0.53 5.65
N LEU A 141 5.52 -1.85 5.86
CA LEU A 141 5.79 -2.42 7.18
C LEU A 141 7.29 -2.56 7.46
N ASN A 142 8.15 -2.46 6.43
CA ASN A 142 9.60 -2.64 6.51
C ASN A 142 10.01 -3.97 7.16
N LEU A 143 9.28 -5.04 6.84
CA LEU A 143 9.51 -6.38 7.37
C LEU A 143 10.36 -7.21 6.42
N GLU A 144 10.92 -8.30 6.95
CA GLU A 144 11.79 -9.20 6.19
C GLU A 144 11.10 -10.53 5.97
N VAL A 145 11.14 -11.02 4.73
CA VAL A 145 10.71 -12.38 4.43
C VAL A 145 11.75 -13.40 4.93
N GLU A 146 11.34 -14.63 5.19
CA GLU A 146 12.21 -15.66 5.73
C GLU A 146 13.44 -15.94 4.85
N ASP A 147 13.20 -16.18 3.55
CA ASP A 147 14.25 -16.36 2.54
C ASP A 147 13.74 -15.98 1.14
N LYS A 148 14.27 -14.89 0.58
CA LYS A 148 13.89 -14.35 -0.74
C LYS A 148 14.14 -15.30 -1.91
N LYS A 149 15.12 -16.22 -1.80
CA LYS A 149 15.50 -17.14 -2.88
C LYS A 149 14.72 -18.45 -2.83
N HIS A 150 14.18 -18.80 -1.67
CA HIS A 150 13.47 -20.06 -1.48
C HIS A 150 12.07 -20.01 -2.12
N PRO A 151 11.61 -21.08 -2.80
CA PRO A 151 10.33 -21.08 -3.52
C PRO A 151 9.10 -20.82 -2.62
N ILE A 152 9.16 -21.26 -1.37
CA ILE A 152 8.09 -21.08 -0.36
C ILE A 152 8.38 -19.94 0.63
N LYS A 153 9.48 -20.02 1.39
CA LYS A 153 9.85 -19.05 2.45
C LYS A 153 9.92 -17.58 2.02
N LYS A 154 9.99 -17.29 0.72
CA LYS A 154 9.87 -15.91 0.20
C LYS A 154 8.49 -15.28 0.43
N TYR A 155 7.50 -16.08 0.79
CA TYR A 155 6.12 -15.63 1.10
C TYR A 155 5.83 -15.57 2.61
N LEU A 156 6.74 -16.06 3.46
CA LEU A 156 6.62 -16.02 4.91
C LEU A 156 7.44 -14.86 5.47
N VAL A 157 6.93 -14.21 6.50
CA VAL A 157 7.46 -12.97 7.06
C VAL A 157 7.94 -13.21 8.48
N LYS A 158 9.20 -12.84 8.76
CA LYS A 158 9.79 -12.92 10.10
C LYS A 158 9.13 -11.89 11.03
N ASP A 159 8.80 -12.32 12.24
CA ASP A 159 8.38 -11.46 13.35
C ASP A 159 7.24 -10.50 12.99
N ILE A 160 6.35 -10.90 12.08
CA ILE A 160 5.28 -10.04 11.56
C ILE A 160 4.38 -9.49 12.67
N TYR A 161 4.18 -10.27 13.73
CA TYR A 161 3.34 -9.91 14.88
C TYR A 161 4.06 -9.02 15.90
N ASP A 162 5.37 -8.79 15.78
CA ASP A 162 6.13 -7.90 16.68
C ASP A 162 6.23 -6.47 16.14
N ILE A 163 5.43 -6.15 15.12
CA ILE A 163 5.43 -4.85 14.46
C ILE A 163 5.00 -3.73 15.42
N LYS A 164 5.88 -2.72 15.56
CA LYS A 164 5.63 -1.56 16.43
C LYS A 164 5.28 -0.30 15.67
N ARG A 165 5.68 -0.22 14.40
CA ARG A 165 5.51 0.96 13.57
C ARG A 165 5.26 0.56 12.13
N VAL A 166 4.46 1.38 11.46
CA VAL A 166 4.31 1.33 10.00
C VAL A 166 4.74 2.66 9.41
N GLN A 167 5.12 2.66 8.14
CA GLN A 167 5.54 3.85 7.43
C GLN A 167 4.54 4.17 6.33
N VAL A 168 3.83 5.29 6.45
CA VAL A 168 2.95 5.83 5.42
C VAL A 168 3.78 6.64 4.43
N TYR A 169 3.85 6.19 3.19
CA TYR A 169 4.70 6.81 2.17
C TYR A 169 4.02 8.02 1.51
N GLY A 170 2.69 8.02 1.43
CA GLY A 170 1.94 9.04 0.71
C GLY A 170 0.63 8.49 0.15
N TYR A 171 0.07 9.20 -0.83
CA TYR A 171 -1.15 8.77 -1.51
C TYR A 171 -1.11 9.08 -3.01
N ILE A 172 -1.98 8.40 -3.75
CA ILE A 172 -2.34 8.73 -5.13
C ILE A 172 -3.84 8.96 -5.22
N GLU A 173 -4.24 9.86 -6.10
CA GLU A 173 -5.65 10.05 -6.46
C GLU A 173 -5.97 9.18 -7.65
N ASN A 174 -7.13 8.55 -7.67
CA ASN A 174 -7.51 7.72 -8.81
C ASN A 174 -7.58 8.54 -10.11
N ARG A 175 -8.13 9.76 -10.06
CA ARG A 175 -8.14 10.71 -11.20
C ARG A 175 -6.75 11.10 -11.72
N PHE A 176 -5.69 10.85 -10.95
CA PHE A 176 -4.32 11.08 -11.42
C PHE A 176 -3.98 10.15 -12.59
N LEU A 177 -4.54 8.94 -12.60
CA LEU A 177 -4.30 7.94 -13.64
C LEU A 177 -4.91 8.35 -14.98
N ASP A 178 -6.09 8.98 -14.95
CA ASP A 178 -6.73 9.54 -16.14
C ASP A 178 -5.87 10.63 -16.82
N ASN A 179 -4.91 11.20 -16.09
CA ASN A 179 -4.02 12.27 -16.56
C ASN A 179 -2.56 11.81 -16.71
N LEU A 180 -2.30 10.52 -16.57
CA LEU A 180 -0.96 9.95 -16.71
C LEU A 180 -0.75 9.54 -18.16
N LYS A 181 0.30 10.05 -18.79
CA LYS A 181 0.79 9.55 -20.08
C LYS A 181 2.07 8.75 -19.86
N TYR A 182 2.44 7.87 -20.78
CA TYR A 182 3.71 7.14 -20.70
C TYR A 182 4.42 7.08 -22.04
N GLU A 183 5.72 6.79 -21.97
CA GLU A 183 6.50 6.28 -23.09
C GLU A 183 7.13 4.94 -22.68
N THR A 184 7.41 4.09 -23.67
CA THR A 184 8.18 2.86 -23.45
C THR A 184 9.63 3.12 -23.82
N ILE A 185 10.54 2.80 -22.90
CA ILE A 185 11.99 2.90 -23.09
C ILE A 185 12.54 1.48 -23.13
N THR A 186 13.25 1.12 -24.19
CA THR A 186 14.00 -0.13 -24.24
C THR A 186 15.40 0.11 -23.69
N GLN A 187 15.76 -0.59 -22.61
CA GLN A 187 17.11 -0.54 -22.06
C GLN A 187 18.12 -1.29 -22.93
N LYS A 188 19.41 -1.07 -22.67
CA LYS A 188 20.51 -1.74 -23.40
C LYS A 188 20.47 -3.27 -23.30
N ASP A 189 19.87 -3.81 -22.24
CA ASP A 189 19.68 -5.25 -22.01
C ASP A 189 18.40 -5.82 -22.67
N GLY A 190 17.68 -5.01 -23.45
CA GLY A 190 16.44 -5.38 -24.12
C GLY A 190 15.19 -5.30 -23.23
N LYS A 191 15.31 -4.97 -21.94
CA LYS A 191 14.13 -4.80 -21.07
C LYS A 191 13.35 -3.54 -21.43
N LYS A 192 12.03 -3.67 -21.46
CA LYS A 192 11.10 -2.53 -21.62
C LYS A 192 10.78 -1.93 -20.26
N GLU A 193 10.99 -0.62 -20.13
CA GLU A 193 10.56 0.18 -18.99
C GLU A 193 9.50 1.20 -19.41
N TYR A 194 8.54 1.45 -18.54
CA TYR A 194 7.54 2.50 -18.74
C TYR A 194 7.95 3.75 -17.96
N LYS A 195 8.07 4.88 -18.65
CA LYS A 195 8.31 6.18 -18.01
C LYS A 195 7.06 7.03 -18.07
N PHE A 196 6.62 7.49 -16.91
CA PHE A 196 5.33 8.17 -16.74
C PHE A 196 5.45 9.70 -16.66
N TYR A 197 4.53 10.37 -17.33
CA TYR A 197 4.46 11.81 -17.53
C TYR A 197 3.12 12.35 -17.04
N THR A 198 3.14 13.51 -16.41
CA THR A 198 1.94 14.26 -16.02
C THR A 198 1.87 15.55 -16.81
N LYS A 199 0.73 16.26 -16.75
CA LYS A 199 0.56 17.59 -17.36
C LYS A 199 1.62 18.63 -16.99
N LYS A 200 2.41 18.40 -15.93
CA LYS A 200 3.53 19.28 -15.56
C LYS A 200 4.79 19.06 -16.40
N ALA A 201 4.89 17.97 -17.15
CA ALA A 201 6.05 17.69 -18.00
C ALA A 201 5.98 18.54 -19.27
N SER A 202 7.07 19.22 -19.62
CA SER A 202 7.16 20.11 -20.80
C SER A 202 6.90 19.39 -22.13
N ASN A 203 7.06 18.07 -22.17
CA ASN A 203 6.80 17.23 -23.34
C ASN A 203 5.56 16.32 -23.18
N TYR A 204 4.66 16.62 -22.24
CA TYR A 204 3.47 15.80 -21.97
C TYR A 204 2.60 15.59 -23.21
N ASP A 205 2.39 16.62 -24.02
CA ASP A 205 1.53 16.53 -25.20
C ASP A 205 2.14 15.67 -26.31
N LYS A 206 3.47 15.54 -26.33
CA LYS A 206 4.23 14.69 -27.26
C LYS A 206 4.28 13.22 -26.85
N LYS A 207 3.56 12.80 -25.80
CA LYS A 207 3.55 11.40 -25.33
C LYS A 207 2.41 10.62 -25.95
N ASP A 208 2.75 9.45 -26.48
CA ASP A 208 1.93 8.70 -27.41
C ASP A 208 0.64 8.18 -26.81
N LYS A 209 0.60 7.90 -25.50
CA LYS A 209 -0.55 7.24 -24.87
C LYS A 209 -0.78 7.70 -23.44
N TYR A 210 -2.06 7.82 -23.09
CA TYR A 210 -2.49 7.70 -21.70
C TYR A 210 -2.05 6.33 -21.18
N ALA A 211 -1.65 6.27 -19.91
CA ALA A 211 -1.43 5.02 -19.19
C ALA A 211 -2.76 4.26 -19.10
N LYS A 212 -3.17 3.65 -20.21
CA LYS A 212 -4.17 2.60 -20.22
C LYS A 212 -3.55 1.46 -19.44
N ILE A 213 -4.23 1.02 -18.39
CA ILE A 213 -3.77 -0.07 -17.55
C ILE A 213 -3.79 -1.36 -18.39
N GLY A 214 -2.72 -1.59 -19.14
CA GLY A 214 -2.47 -2.81 -19.89
C GLY A 214 -1.87 -3.88 -18.99
N THR A 215 -1.98 -5.15 -19.39
CA THR A 215 -1.47 -6.35 -18.71
C THR A 215 0.01 -6.31 -18.37
N GLU A 216 0.78 -5.42 -19.00
CA GLU A 216 2.23 -5.32 -18.80
C GLU A 216 2.64 -4.35 -17.68
N CYS A 217 1.74 -3.47 -17.21
CA CYS A 217 2.06 -2.49 -16.18
C CYS A 217 1.61 -2.96 -14.79
N LYS A 218 2.34 -3.93 -14.22
CA LYS A 218 2.14 -4.41 -12.84
C LYS A 218 2.56 -3.40 -11.75
N TRP A 219 3.21 -2.29 -12.14
CA TRP A 219 3.88 -1.37 -11.24
C TRP A 219 3.61 0.07 -11.65
N TYR A 220 3.03 0.87 -10.76
CA TYR A 220 3.21 2.32 -10.86
C TYR A 220 4.57 2.65 -10.25
N TYR A 221 5.39 3.41 -10.98
CA TYR A 221 6.61 3.98 -10.42
C TYR A 221 6.23 5.20 -9.58
N LEU A 222 6.67 5.20 -8.31
CA LEU A 222 6.24 6.14 -7.28
C LEU A 222 7.00 7.45 -7.24
N ASP A 223 7.51 7.87 -8.38
CA ASP A 223 8.07 9.21 -8.55
C ASP A 223 7.02 10.33 -8.40
N ARG A 224 5.78 9.98 -8.04
CA ARG A 224 4.59 10.84 -8.08
C ARG A 224 3.67 10.72 -6.87
N MET A 225 4.03 9.92 -5.85
CA MET A 225 3.24 9.89 -4.61
C MET A 225 3.12 11.31 -4.05
N MET A 226 1.90 11.71 -3.74
CA MET A 226 1.65 12.98 -3.08
C MET A 226 1.85 12.81 -1.59
N ASP A 227 2.43 13.82 -0.94
CA ASP A 227 2.56 13.87 0.51
C ASP A 227 1.20 13.65 1.17
N ILE A 228 1.13 12.71 2.11
CA ILE A 228 -0.10 12.40 2.87
C ILE A 228 -0.69 13.63 3.57
N GLU A 229 0.13 14.62 3.92
CA GLU A 229 -0.32 15.93 4.44
C GLU A 229 -1.29 16.63 3.49
N ASN A 230 -1.04 16.56 2.19
CA ASN A 230 -1.92 17.17 1.19
C ASN A 230 -3.29 16.50 1.16
N LEU A 231 -3.36 15.18 1.40
CA LEU A 231 -4.64 14.48 1.51
C LEU A 231 -5.39 14.92 2.77
N VAL A 232 -4.70 14.99 3.92
CA VAL A 232 -5.27 15.47 5.18
C VAL A 232 -5.85 16.88 5.01
N MET A 233 -5.12 17.79 4.36
CA MET A 233 -5.61 19.14 4.08
C MET A 233 -6.83 19.15 3.14
N LYS A 234 -6.84 18.30 2.11
CA LYS A 234 -7.99 18.17 1.19
C LYS A 234 -9.25 17.61 1.86
N ILE A 235 -9.08 16.76 2.87
CA ILE A 235 -10.19 16.16 3.60
C ILE A 235 -10.82 17.14 4.59
N LYS A 236 -10.02 18.03 5.18
CA LYS A 236 -10.48 19.02 6.17
C LYS A 236 -11.15 20.25 5.55
N LYS A 237 -10.92 20.50 4.26
CA LYS A 237 -11.65 21.51 3.49
C LYS A 237 -13.02 20.98 3.11
#